data_AF-A0A9D7DYP2-F1
#
_entry.id   AF-A0A9D7DYP2-F1
#
_cell.length_a   1.000
_cell.length_b   1.000
_cell.length_c   1.000
_cell.angle_alpha   90.00
_cell.angle_beta   90.00
_cell.angle_gamma   90.00
#
_symmetry.space_group_name_H-M   'P 1'
#
loop_
_entity.id
_entity.type
_entity.pdbx_description
1 polymer ?
#
loop_
_entity_poly.entity_id
_entity_poly.type
_entity_poly.pdbx_seq_one_letter_code
_entity_poly.pdbx_strand_id
1 'polypeptide(L)'
;MNQRGITTLELMLVVVIIGILSMITMTEFFKVHNRAYVGAALSDLQVLRQAIAMHDAEYGYFPDVDANSLNGLVSQLIDPMGHPYLSPPSGRNWSTFAYVAPDPSDLTGDYELTVVCMDHQRTQITVHWNSVVEYLRLGP
;
A
#
# COMPACT_ATOMS: atom_id res chain seq x y z
N MET A 1 46.70 45.42 -18.26
CA MET A 1 45.79 44.55 -17.50
C MET A 1 44.41 44.69 -18.11
N ASN A 2 44.02 43.77 -19.01
CA ASN A 2 42.74 43.84 -19.73
C ASN A 2 41.67 43.11 -18.91
N GLN A 3 40.87 43.86 -18.15
CA GLN A 3 39.67 43.34 -17.50
C GLN A 3 38.49 43.60 -18.43
N ARG A 4 38.05 42.54 -19.13
CA ARG A 4 36.79 42.55 -19.88
C ARG A 4 35.67 42.29 -18.88
N GLY A 5 34.81 43.28 -18.66
CA GLY A 5 33.60 43.13 -17.87
C GLY A 5 32.58 42.26 -18.60
N ILE A 6 31.92 41.39 -17.84
CA ILE A 6 30.76 40.60 -18.29
C ILE A 6 29.64 41.59 -18.65
N THR A 7 28.97 41.38 -19.78
CA THR A 7 27.91 42.29 -20.20
C THR A 7 26.65 42.04 -19.37
N THR A 8 25.89 43.10 -19.02
CA THR A 8 24.63 42.96 -18.25
C THR A 8 23.62 42.07 -18.98
N LEU A 9 23.67 42.06 -20.31
CA LEU A 9 22.83 41.23 -21.16
C LEU A 9 23.15 39.73 -20.99
N GLU A 10 24.41 39.39 -20.74
CA GLU A 10 24.84 38.02 -20.47
C GLU A 10 24.18 37.47 -19.20
N LEU A 11 24.15 38.27 -18.13
CA LEU A 11 23.46 37.89 -16.90
C LEU A 11 21.94 37.85 -17.09
N MET A 12 21.36 38.79 -17.84
CA MET A 12 19.91 38.82 -18.11
C MET A 12 19.45 37.57 -18.87
N LEU A 13 20.17 37.19 -19.93
CA LEU A 13 19.81 36.02 -20.72
C LEU A 13 19.94 34.74 -19.89
N VAL A 14 20.95 34.64 -19.02
CA VAL A 14 21.09 33.51 -18.08
C VAL A 14 19.90 33.41 -17.14
N VAL A 15 19.48 34.53 -16.52
CA VAL A 15 18.34 34.54 -15.59
C VAL A 15 17.02 34.23 -16.32
N VAL A 16 16.86 34.67 -17.57
CA VAL A 16 15.71 34.33 -18.41
C VAL A 16 15.68 32.84 -18.75
N ILE A 17 16.80 32.26 -19.16
CA ILE A 17 16.87 30.84 -19.52
C ILE A 17 16.63 29.95 -18.30
N ILE A 18 17.24 30.23 -17.14
CA ILE A 18 16.97 29.46 -15.91
C ILE A 18 15.52 29.62 -15.45
N GLY A 19 14.89 30.77 -15.71
CA GLY A 19 13.45 30.98 -15.45
C GLY A 19 12.56 30.09 -16.30
N ILE A 20 12.83 30.01 -17.61
CA ILE A 20 12.09 29.15 -18.55
C ILE A 20 12.30 27.66 -18.22
N LEU A 21 13.55 27.25 -17.96
CA LEU A 21 13.87 25.87 -17.60
C LEU A 21 13.21 25.47 -16.28
N SER A 22 13.28 26.33 -15.25
CA SER A 22 12.69 26.01 -13.94
C SER A 22 11.18 25.81 -14.00
N MET A 23 10.47 26.56 -14.86
CA MET A 23 9.03 26.41 -15.06
C MET A 23 8.65 25.05 -15.66
N ILE A 24 9.48 24.49 -16.55
CA ILE A 24 9.24 23.19 -17.19
C ILE A 24 9.59 22.03 -16.25
N THR A 25 10.51 22.24 -15.30
CA THR A 25 11.10 21.17 -14.48
C THR A 25 10.24 20.61 -13.34
N MET A 26 8.94 20.85 -13.30
CA MET A 26 8.08 20.27 -12.25
C MET A 26 7.39 18.99 -12.76
N THR A 27 7.19 18.02 -11.85
CA THR A 27 6.04 17.08 -11.76
C THR A 27 6.20 15.54 -11.89
N GLU A 28 7.20 14.88 -11.31
CA GLU A 28 7.15 13.39 -11.23
C GLU A 28 7.39 12.75 -9.85
N PHE A 29 7.86 13.48 -8.83
CA PHE A 29 8.19 12.89 -7.53
C PHE A 29 7.01 12.24 -6.80
N PHE A 30 5.79 12.80 -6.95
CA PHE A 30 4.61 12.28 -6.26
C PHE A 30 4.16 10.88 -6.75
N LYS A 31 4.37 10.56 -8.04
CA LYS A 31 3.91 9.28 -8.59
C LYS A 31 4.76 8.12 -8.09
N VAL A 32 6.06 8.33 -7.88
CA VAL A 32 6.97 7.31 -7.36
C VAL A 32 6.66 6.98 -5.90
N HIS A 33 6.39 8.00 -5.08
CA HIS A 33 6.06 7.81 -3.68
C HIS A 33 4.73 7.06 -3.48
N ASN A 34 3.69 7.41 -4.26
CA ASN A 34 2.41 6.71 -4.20
C ASN A 34 2.54 5.23 -4.62
N ARG A 35 3.32 4.93 -5.66
CA ARG A 35 3.59 3.54 -6.08
C ARG A 35 4.35 2.75 -5.01
N ALA A 36 5.24 3.39 -4.27
CA ALA A 36 5.97 2.74 -3.18
C ALA A 36 5.03 2.30 -2.04
N TYR A 37 4.08 3.14 -1.63
CA TYR A 37 3.09 2.76 -0.60
C TYR A 37 2.18 1.62 -1.05
N VAL A 38 1.67 1.69 -2.29
CA VAL A 38 0.81 0.64 -2.85
C VAL A 38 1.58 -0.69 -2.95
N GLY A 39 2.84 -0.66 -3.40
CA GLY A 39 3.68 -1.84 -3.48
C GLY A 39 4.02 -2.44 -2.11
N ALA A 40 4.30 -1.60 -1.11
CA ALA A 40 4.56 -2.04 0.25
C ALA A 40 3.32 -2.65 0.90
N ALA A 41 2.15 -2.01 0.75
CA ALA A 41 0.88 -2.55 1.23
C ALA A 41 0.55 -3.89 0.57
N LEU A 42 0.74 -4.02 -0.75
CA LEU A 42 0.52 -5.28 -1.46
C LEU A 42 1.44 -6.40 -0.95
N SER A 43 2.72 -6.11 -0.70
CA SER A 43 3.66 -7.09 -0.15
C SER A 43 3.21 -7.60 1.22
N ASP A 44 2.78 -6.70 2.09
CA ASP A 44 2.31 -7.07 3.42
C ASP A 44 0.98 -7.86 3.36
N LEU A 45 0.05 -7.50 2.47
CA LEU A 45 -1.17 -8.26 2.22
C LEU A 45 -0.87 -9.69 1.75
N GLN A 46 0.15 -9.88 0.92
CA GLN A 46 0.56 -11.22 0.47
C GLN A 46 1.05 -12.09 1.63
N VAL A 47 1.79 -11.51 2.57
CA VAL A 47 2.23 -12.20 3.80
C VAL A 47 1.02 -12.59 4.65
N LEU A 48 0.05 -11.69 4.82
CA LEU A 48 -1.18 -11.98 5.58
C LEU A 48 -2.02 -13.07 4.91
N ARG A 49 -2.19 -13.00 3.60
CA ARG A 49 -2.87 -14.03 2.81
C ARG A 49 -2.23 -15.40 3.00
N GLN A 50 -0.90 -15.47 2.99
CA GLN A 50 -0.19 -16.73 3.22
C GLN A 50 -0.49 -17.29 4.61
N ALA A 51 -0.49 -16.45 5.65
CA ALA A 51 -0.82 -16.89 6.99
C ALA A 51 -2.27 -17.35 7.16
N ILE A 52 -3.23 -16.66 6.52
CA ILE A 52 -4.64 -17.08 6.47
C ILE A 52 -4.75 -18.46 5.80
N ALA A 53 -4.04 -18.67 4.68
CA ALA A 53 -4.01 -19.96 4.00
C ALA A 53 -3.38 -21.08 4.85
N MET A 54 -2.39 -20.76 5.69
CA MET A 54 -1.80 -21.73 6.63
C MET A 54 -2.80 -22.10 7.74
N HIS A 55 -3.53 -21.12 8.27
CA HIS A 55 -4.61 -21.38 9.23
C HIS A 55 -5.68 -22.30 8.62
N ASP A 56 -6.13 -22.01 7.40
CA ASP A 56 -7.10 -22.85 6.69
C ASP A 56 -6.57 -24.27 6.43
N ALA A 57 -5.30 -24.41 6.06
CA ALA A 57 -4.70 -25.73 5.83
C ALA A 57 -4.64 -26.60 7.11
N GLU A 58 -4.50 -25.98 8.28
CA GLU A 58 -4.38 -26.69 9.57
C GLU A 58 -5.74 -26.96 10.22
N TYR A 59 -6.63 -25.96 10.23
CA TYR A 59 -7.93 -26.04 10.91
C TYR A 59 -9.08 -26.45 9.96
N GLY A 60 -8.88 -26.34 8.65
CA GLY A 60 -9.90 -26.63 7.63
C GLY A 60 -10.94 -25.53 7.44
N TYR A 61 -10.71 -24.34 8.01
CA TYR A 61 -11.55 -23.17 7.84
C TYR A 61 -10.74 -21.87 7.96
N PHE A 62 -11.17 -20.82 7.27
CA PHE A 62 -10.63 -19.47 7.41
C PHE A 62 -10.97 -18.87 8.77
N PRO A 63 -10.16 -17.94 9.32
CA PRO A 63 -10.48 -17.27 10.58
C PRO A 63 -11.90 -16.68 10.57
N ASP A 64 -12.77 -17.17 11.44
CA ASP A 64 -14.15 -16.74 11.61
C ASP A 64 -14.22 -15.53 12.56
N VAL A 65 -13.59 -14.44 12.15
CA VAL A 65 -13.58 -13.17 12.88
C VAL A 65 -13.64 -12.01 11.90
N ASP A 66 -14.49 -11.02 12.17
CA ASP A 66 -14.38 -9.74 11.51
C ASP A 66 -13.38 -8.85 12.27
N ALA A 67 -12.31 -8.44 11.61
CA ALA A 67 -11.22 -7.71 12.23
C ALA A 67 -10.95 -6.36 11.53
N ASN A 68 -11.23 -5.26 12.23
CA ASN A 68 -10.91 -3.89 11.79
C ASN A 68 -9.48 -3.45 12.16
N SER A 69 -8.64 -4.39 12.62
CA SER A 69 -7.25 -4.11 12.97
C SER A 69 -6.38 -5.32 12.69
N LEU A 70 -5.12 -5.05 12.33
CA LEU A 70 -4.14 -6.11 12.07
C LEU A 70 -3.98 -7.05 13.28
N ASN A 71 -3.91 -6.50 14.49
CA ASN A 71 -3.75 -7.30 15.71
C ASN A 71 -4.96 -8.21 15.98
N GLY A 72 -6.16 -7.76 15.61
CA GLY A 72 -7.38 -8.56 15.71
C GLY A 72 -7.27 -9.83 14.89
N LEU A 73 -6.88 -9.72 13.61
CA LEU A 73 -6.67 -10.89 12.74
C LEU A 73 -5.47 -11.74 13.21
N VAL A 74 -4.33 -11.12 13.51
CA VAL A 74 -3.09 -11.84 13.86
C VAL A 74 -3.26 -12.68 15.13
N SER A 75 -4.13 -12.25 16.06
CA SER A 75 -4.46 -13.04 17.25
C SER A 75 -5.16 -14.37 16.96
N GLN A 76 -5.80 -14.52 15.79
CA GLN A 76 -6.41 -15.77 15.34
C GLN A 76 -5.45 -16.61 14.49
N LEU A 77 -4.42 -15.99 13.93
CA LEU A 77 -3.43 -16.65 13.07
C LEU A 77 -2.32 -17.30 13.90
N ILE A 78 -2.71 -18.25 14.74
CA ILE A 78 -1.85 -19.00 15.64
C ILE A 78 -1.95 -20.49 15.30
N ASP A 79 -0.83 -21.20 15.37
CA ASP A 79 -0.78 -22.64 15.19
C ASP A 79 -1.38 -23.39 16.41
N PRO A 80 -1.68 -24.69 16.28
CA PRO A 80 -2.20 -25.50 17.39
C PRO A 80 -1.24 -25.57 18.59
N MET A 81 0.03 -25.19 18.42
CA MET A 81 1.06 -25.16 19.45
C MET A 81 1.17 -23.79 20.16
N GLY A 82 0.43 -22.77 19.72
CA GLY A 82 0.41 -21.43 20.30
C GLY A 82 1.41 -20.42 19.69
N HIS A 83 2.06 -20.74 18.58
CA HIS A 83 2.95 -19.84 17.84
C HIS A 83 2.25 -19.15 16.67
N PRO A 84 2.57 -17.87 16.39
CA PRO A 84 1.95 -17.15 15.27
C PRO A 84 2.44 -17.66 13.91
N TYR A 85 1.55 -17.74 12.92
CA TYR A 85 1.91 -18.15 11.54
C TYR A 85 2.80 -17.14 10.82
N LEU A 86 2.81 -15.89 11.26
CA LEU A 86 3.62 -14.82 10.69
C LEU A 86 4.13 -13.88 11.77
N SER A 87 5.21 -13.17 11.46
CA SER A 87 5.50 -11.90 12.13
C SER A 87 4.63 -10.80 11.50
N PRO A 88 3.77 -10.12 12.27
CA PRO A 88 2.84 -9.16 11.70
C PRO A 88 3.59 -7.99 11.05
N PRO A 89 3.17 -7.53 9.85
CA PRO A 89 3.74 -6.36 9.23
C PRO A 89 3.54 -5.12 10.10
N SER A 90 4.41 -4.12 9.96
CA SER A 90 4.42 -2.93 10.84
C SER A 90 3.15 -2.07 10.78
N GLY A 91 2.21 -2.35 9.88
CA GLY A 91 0.95 -1.61 9.70
C GLY A 91 1.13 -0.17 9.22
N ARG A 92 2.36 0.25 8.89
CA ARG A 92 2.69 1.65 8.57
C ARG A 92 2.41 2.01 7.11
N ASN A 93 2.14 1.02 6.26
CA ASN A 93 1.95 1.23 4.82
C ASN A 93 0.48 1.53 4.44
N TRP A 94 -0.47 1.34 5.36
CA TRP A 94 -1.90 1.61 5.18
C TRP A 94 -2.49 2.35 6.38
N SER A 95 -3.54 3.13 6.13
CA SER A 95 -4.29 3.85 7.18
C SER A 95 -5.40 3.00 7.80
N THR A 96 -5.98 2.10 7.01
CA THR A 96 -7.17 1.33 7.38
C THR A 96 -6.95 -0.12 7.01
N PHE A 97 -7.43 -1.01 7.87
CA PHE A 97 -7.36 -2.45 7.72
C PHE A 97 -8.71 -3.04 8.07
N ALA A 98 -9.21 -3.94 7.23
CA ALA A 98 -10.39 -4.73 7.49
C ALA A 98 -10.16 -6.15 6.95
N TYR A 99 -10.48 -7.14 7.75
CA TYR A 99 -10.65 -8.51 7.33
C TYR A 99 -12.10 -8.89 7.65
N VAL A 100 -12.79 -9.43 6.66
CA VAL A 100 -14.16 -9.93 6.78
C VAL A 100 -14.11 -11.42 6.54
N ALA A 101 -14.61 -12.18 7.52
CA ALA A 101 -14.67 -13.62 7.41
C ALA A 101 -15.64 -14.04 6.30
N PRO A 102 -15.48 -15.25 5.72
CA PRO A 102 -16.44 -15.76 4.76
C PRO A 102 -17.83 -15.83 5.39
N ASP A 103 -18.85 -15.34 4.67
CA ASP A 103 -20.22 -15.46 5.13
C ASP A 103 -20.58 -16.95 5.24
N PRO A 104 -21.15 -17.43 6.37
CA PRO A 104 -21.53 -18.83 6.52
C PRO A 104 -22.57 -19.30 5.50
N SER A 105 -23.26 -18.38 4.82
CA SER A 105 -24.18 -18.67 3.72
C SER A 105 -23.53 -18.73 2.34
N ASP A 106 -22.27 -18.29 2.21
CA ASP A 106 -21.52 -18.39 0.96
C ASP A 106 -20.82 -19.76 0.85
N LEU A 107 -21.32 -20.58 -0.09
CA LEU A 107 -20.77 -21.89 -0.42
C LEU A 107 -19.36 -21.80 -1.03
N THR A 108 -18.94 -20.62 -1.46
CA THR A 108 -17.63 -20.34 -2.06
C THR A 108 -16.55 -20.12 -0.99
N GLY A 109 -16.94 -19.70 0.21
CA GLY A 109 -16.02 -19.45 1.32
C GLY A 109 -15.00 -18.35 1.04
N ASP A 110 -15.39 -17.25 0.37
CA ASP A 110 -14.48 -16.16 0.06
C ASP A 110 -14.33 -15.21 1.26
N TYR A 111 -13.11 -15.02 1.76
CA TYR A 111 -12.82 -13.97 2.74
C TYR A 111 -12.43 -12.68 2.01
N GLU A 112 -12.69 -11.53 2.64
CA GLU A 112 -12.30 -10.22 2.11
C GLU A 112 -11.21 -9.60 2.99
N LEU A 113 -10.06 -9.28 2.39
CA LEU A 113 -8.99 -8.54 3.05
C LEU A 113 -8.81 -7.18 2.40
N THR A 114 -9.21 -6.12 3.10
CA THR A 114 -9.23 -4.75 2.59
C THR A 114 -8.28 -3.85 3.37
N VAL A 115 -7.43 -3.13 2.63
CA VAL A 115 -6.57 -2.07 3.20
C VAL A 115 -6.66 -0.80 2.38
N VAL A 116 -6.56 0.34 3.06
CA VAL A 116 -6.47 1.66 2.41
C VAL A 116 -5.05 2.16 2.55
N CYS A 117 -4.32 2.29 1.44
CA CYS A 117 -2.95 2.78 1.43
C CYS A 117 -2.86 4.22 1.94
N MET A 118 -1.71 4.57 2.54
CA MET A 118 -1.42 5.95 2.97
C MET A 118 -1.07 6.90 1.81
N ASP A 119 -1.26 6.48 0.57
CA ASP A 119 -0.96 7.31 -0.59
C ASP A 119 -1.94 8.48 -0.71
N HIS A 120 -1.55 9.51 -1.48
CA HIS A 120 -2.40 10.69 -1.66
C HIS A 120 -3.77 10.39 -2.30
N GLN A 121 -3.91 9.29 -3.04
CA GLN A 121 -5.18 8.94 -3.70
C GLN A 121 -6.05 8.02 -2.83
N ARG A 122 -5.61 7.69 -1.61
CA ARG A 122 -6.26 6.73 -0.71
C ARG A 122 -6.71 5.48 -1.46
N THR A 123 -5.73 4.84 -2.10
CA THR A 123 -5.97 3.63 -2.90
C THR A 123 -6.37 2.51 -1.96
N GLN A 124 -7.60 2.04 -2.09
CA GLN A 124 -8.10 0.84 -1.44
C GLN A 124 -7.69 -0.38 -2.28
N ILE A 125 -7.10 -1.35 -1.60
CA ILE A 125 -6.76 -2.66 -2.14
C ILE A 125 -7.64 -3.67 -1.41
N THR A 126 -8.45 -4.39 -2.16
CA THR A 126 -9.28 -5.48 -1.64
C THR A 126 -8.79 -6.78 -2.26
N VAL A 127 -8.47 -7.75 -1.41
CA VAL A 127 -7.94 -9.06 -1.80
C VAL A 127 -8.96 -10.11 -1.41
N HIS A 128 -9.43 -10.83 -2.43
CA HIS A 128 -10.27 -12.01 -2.30
C HIS A 128 -9.41 -13.28 -2.24
N TRP A 129 -9.92 -14.36 -1.65
CA TRP A 129 -9.26 -15.66 -1.67
C TRP A 129 -9.12 -16.18 -3.10
N ASN A 130 -10.24 -16.19 -3.84
CA ASN A 130 -10.37 -17.12 -4.96
C ASN A 130 -10.02 -16.52 -6.33
N SER A 131 -10.13 -15.21 -6.50
CA SER A 131 -9.46 -14.48 -7.59
C SER A 131 -9.99 -13.07 -7.66
N VAL A 132 -9.07 -12.12 -7.43
CA VAL A 132 -8.96 -10.75 -7.95
C VAL A 132 -8.45 -9.87 -6.80
N VAL A 133 -7.40 -9.13 -7.10
CA VAL A 133 -7.04 -7.96 -6.28
C VAL A 133 -7.74 -6.78 -6.91
N GLU A 134 -8.70 -6.22 -6.20
CA GLU A 134 -9.44 -5.05 -6.64
C GLU A 134 -8.73 -3.78 -6.15
N TYR A 135 -8.66 -2.79 -7.04
CA TYR A 135 -8.07 -1.50 -6.75
C TYR A 135 -9.12 -0.42 -6.93
N LEU A 136 -9.51 0.21 -5.83
CA LEU A 136 -10.44 1.33 -5.83
C LEU A 136 -9.70 2.59 -5.38
N ARG A 137 -9.67 3.63 -6.22
CA ARG A 137 -9.13 4.94 -5.82
C ARG A 137 -10.27 5.74 -5.18
N LEU A 138 -10.14 6.03 -3.89
CA LEU A 138 -11.17 6.77 -3.16
C LEU A 138 -11.13 8.28 -3.42
N GLY A 139 -10.05 8.76 -4.03
CA GLY A 139 -9.84 10.19 -4.27
C GLY A 139 -9.33 10.92 -3.01
N PRO A 140 -8.82 12.15 -3.16
CA PRO A 140 -8.45 13.01 -2.04
C PRO A 140 -9.66 13.49 -1.22
#